data_AF-A0A967D1I1-F1
#
_entry.id   AF-A0A967D1I1-F1
#
_cell.length_a   1.000
_cell.length_b   1.000
_cell.length_c   1.000
_cell.angle_alpha   90.00
_cell.angle_beta   90.00
_cell.angle_gamma   90.00
#
_symmetry.space_group_name_H-M   'P 1'
#
loop_
_entity.id
_entity.type
_entity.pdbx_description
1 polymer ?
#
loop_
_entity_poly.entity_id
_entity_poly.type
_entity_poly.pdbx_seq_one_letter_code
_entity_poly.pdbx_strand_id
1 'polypeptide(L)'
;MIDNKHRFSGKHILTLLIVLLLAPLRALSADDAPIPASRAERPNIVYIIADDQAWPDFGFMGNERVHTPNLDRLAAQSARFTNGYVPSSVCRPSLVSLLTGLYPHQHGVHFNHGPPGSAG
;
A
#
# COMPACT_ATOMS: atom_id res chain seq x y z
N MET A 1 -1.76 -36.09 53.39
CA MET A 1 -1.14 -35.19 52.39
C MET A 1 -1.76 -35.52 51.04
N ILE A 2 -2.79 -34.74 50.69
CA ILE A 2 -3.40 -34.48 49.37
C ILE A 2 -3.88 -35.69 48.54
N ASP A 3 -5.19 -35.93 48.60
CA ASP A 3 -5.96 -36.72 47.63
C ASP A 3 -6.28 -35.83 46.41
N ASN A 4 -5.78 -36.19 45.22
CA ASN A 4 -6.08 -35.51 43.96
C ASN A 4 -7.20 -36.23 43.21
N LYS A 5 -8.46 -35.81 43.43
CA LYS A 5 -9.60 -36.21 42.60
C LYS A 5 -10.11 -35.00 41.83
N HIS A 6 -9.48 -34.71 40.70
CA HIS A 6 -10.02 -33.79 39.70
C HIS A 6 -11.35 -34.33 39.15
N ARG A 7 -12.46 -33.79 39.68
CA ARG A 7 -13.81 -34.01 39.17
C ARG A 7 -14.00 -33.21 37.88
N PHE A 8 -13.66 -33.81 36.74
CA PHE A 8 -14.09 -33.30 35.44
C PHE A 8 -15.61 -33.53 35.30
N SER A 9 -16.40 -32.49 35.57
CA SER A 9 -17.86 -32.51 35.40
C SER A 9 -18.22 -32.60 33.92
N GLY A 10 -19.06 -33.58 33.55
CA GLY A 10 -19.46 -33.87 32.16
C GLY A 10 -20.09 -32.71 31.39
N LYS A 11 -20.48 -31.63 32.08
CA LYS A 11 -20.93 -30.37 31.46
C LYS A 11 -19.82 -29.70 30.64
N HIS A 12 -18.56 -29.75 31.10
CA HIS A 12 -17.45 -29.12 30.38
C HIS A 12 -17.02 -29.90 29.13
N ILE A 13 -17.15 -31.24 29.17
CA ILE A 13 -16.90 -32.09 28.00
C ILE A 13 -17.96 -31.84 26.92
N LEU A 14 -19.23 -31.69 27.32
CA LEU A 14 -20.32 -31.38 26.40
C LEU A 14 -20.17 -29.98 25.78
N THR A 15 -19.75 -28.97 26.56
CA THR A 15 -19.47 -27.62 26.03
C THR A 15 -18.28 -27.61 25.07
N LEU A 16 -17.20 -28.33 25.37
CA LEU A 16 -16.04 -28.47 24.48
C LEU A 16 -16.41 -29.17 23.17
N LEU A 17 -17.24 -30.21 23.22
CA LEU A 17 -17.73 -30.92 22.03
C LEU A 17 -18.63 -30.02 21.16
N ILE A 18 -19.51 -29.22 21.77
CA ILE A 18 -20.34 -28.25 21.03
C ILE A 18 -19.48 -27.18 20.36
N VAL A 19 -18.47 -26.64 21.05
CA VAL A 19 -17.53 -25.65 20.47
C VAL A 19 -16.70 -26.27 19.34
N LEU A 20 -16.24 -27.52 19.47
CA LEU A 20 -15.52 -28.21 18.40
C LEU A 20 -16.41 -28.54 17.19
N LEU A 21 -17.70 -28.85 17.40
CA LEU A 21 -18.62 -29.23 16.34
C LEU A 21 -19.18 -28.01 15.57
N LEU A 22 -19.27 -26.83 16.20
CA LEU A 22 -19.74 -25.60 15.56
C LEU A 22 -18.65 -24.77 14.87
N ALA A 23 -17.37 -24.97 15.22
CA ALA A 23 -16.24 -24.28 14.57
C ALA A 23 -16.10 -24.56 13.06
N PRO A 24 -16.28 -25.79 12.53
CA PRO A 24 -16.11 -26.04 11.09
C PRO A 24 -17.30 -25.52 10.25
N LEU A 25 -18.47 -25.27 10.85
CA LEU A 25 -19.66 -24.83 10.10
C LEU A 25 -19.60 -23.36 9.68
N ARG A 26 -18.74 -22.56 10.32
CA ARG A 26 -18.45 -21.16 9.93
C ARG A 26 -17.41 -21.04 8.81
N ALA A 27 -16.64 -22.09 8.55
CA ALA A 27 -15.66 -22.12 7.47
C ALA A 27 -16.26 -22.53 6.10
N LEU A 28 -17.53 -22.94 6.05
CA LEU A 28 -18.21 -23.42 4.84
C LEU A 28 -19.16 -22.38 4.22
N SER A 29 -19.18 -21.14 4.70
CA SER A 29 -19.80 -20.06 3.94
C SER A 29 -18.87 -19.69 2.79
N ALA A 30 -19.05 -20.38 1.68
CA ALA A 30 -18.40 -20.13 0.41
C ALA A 30 -18.84 -18.76 -0.14
N ASP A 31 -18.19 -17.69 0.33
CA ASP A 31 -18.10 -16.42 -0.41
C ASP A 31 -16.90 -16.43 -1.39
N ASP A 32 -16.15 -17.53 -1.49
CA ASP A 32 -15.19 -17.81 -2.56
C ASP A 32 -15.87 -18.25 -3.87
N ALA A 33 -17.09 -17.76 -4.14
CA ALA A 33 -17.59 -17.80 -5.49
C ALA A 33 -16.57 -17.01 -6.35
N PRO A 34 -15.97 -17.61 -7.40
CA PRO A 34 -15.08 -16.88 -8.27
C PRO A 34 -15.84 -15.65 -8.74
N ILE A 35 -15.37 -14.46 -8.37
CA ILE A 35 -15.90 -13.21 -8.91
C ILE A 35 -15.91 -13.44 -10.42
N PRO A 36 -17.09 -13.46 -11.07
CA PRO A 36 -17.13 -13.67 -12.51
C PRO A 36 -16.19 -12.62 -13.06
N ALA A 37 -15.20 -13.07 -13.84
CA ALA A 37 -14.33 -12.17 -14.57
C ALA A 37 -15.23 -11.44 -15.58
N SER A 38 -16.01 -10.46 -15.09
CA SER A 38 -16.47 -9.34 -15.88
C SER A 38 -15.23 -8.95 -16.63
N ARG A 39 -15.26 -9.03 -17.96
CA ARG A 39 -14.15 -8.63 -18.84
C ARG A 39 -13.62 -7.32 -18.27
N ALA A 40 -12.56 -7.41 -17.44
CA ALA A 40 -12.27 -6.33 -16.52
C ALA A 40 -11.91 -5.18 -17.43
N GLU A 41 -12.79 -4.20 -17.51
CA GLU A 41 -12.59 -3.09 -18.42
C GLU A 41 -11.22 -2.54 -18.05
N ARG A 42 -10.34 -2.44 -19.05
CA ARG A 42 -8.96 -2.03 -18.81
C ARG A 42 -9.03 -0.74 -17.99
N PRO A 43 -8.51 -0.72 -16.76
CA PRO A 43 -8.71 0.43 -15.90
C PRO A 43 -8.04 1.64 -16.53
N ASN A 44 -8.68 2.80 -16.39
CA ASN A 44 -8.04 4.05 -16.75
C ASN A 44 -6.97 4.36 -15.71
N ILE A 45 -5.76 4.70 -16.15
CA ILE A 45 -4.67 5.12 -15.28
C ILE A 45 -4.57 6.65 -15.37
N VAL A 46 -4.81 7.34 -14.25
CA VAL A 46 -4.58 8.78 -14.11
C VAL A 46 -3.32 8.98 -13.29
N TYR A 47 -2.30 9.54 -13.92
CA TYR A 47 -1.01 9.82 -13.27
C TYR A 47 -0.88 11.32 -12.98
N ILE A 48 -0.85 11.68 -11.71
CA ILE A 48 -0.73 13.06 -11.23
C ILE A 48 0.65 13.23 -10.60
N ILE A 49 1.41 14.20 -11.08
CA ILE A 49 2.74 14.56 -10.57
C ILE A 49 2.79 16.07 -10.32
N ALA A 50 3.55 16.47 -9.32
CA ALA A 50 3.85 17.86 -9.01
C ALA A 50 5.35 18.04 -8.85
N ASP A 51 5.85 19.21 -9.23
CA ASP A 51 7.27 19.58 -9.15
C ASP A 51 7.60 20.16 -7.78
N ASP A 52 8.84 19.99 -7.34
CA ASP A 52 9.38 20.54 -6.08
C ASP A 52 8.58 20.22 -4.79
N GLN A 53 7.81 19.12 -4.77
CA GLN A 53 7.13 18.67 -3.56
C GLN A 53 8.01 17.75 -2.72
N ALA A 54 8.24 18.15 -1.48
CA ALA A 54 8.96 17.38 -0.49
C ALA A 54 8.01 16.63 0.46
N TRP A 55 8.58 15.67 1.20
CA TRP A 55 7.87 14.90 2.23
C TRP A 55 6.97 15.72 3.17
N PRO A 56 7.43 16.85 3.76
CA PRO A 56 6.62 17.60 4.71
C PRO A 56 5.53 18.45 4.05
N ASP A 57 5.38 18.49 2.73
CA ASP A 57 4.46 19.44 2.07
C ASP A 57 2.98 19.00 2.05
N PHE A 58 2.59 18.07 2.93
CA PHE A 58 1.23 17.54 2.98
C PHE A 58 0.70 17.38 4.39
N GLY A 59 -0.59 17.68 4.59
CA GLY A 59 -1.30 17.46 5.84
C GLY A 59 -1.30 15.98 6.25
N PHE A 60 -1.56 15.07 5.30
CA PHE A 60 -1.50 13.62 5.54
C PHE A 60 -0.10 13.10 5.95
N MET A 61 0.96 13.87 5.75
CA MET A 61 2.32 13.54 6.20
C MET A 61 2.65 14.09 7.59
N GLY A 62 1.69 14.72 8.26
CA GLY A 62 1.84 15.27 9.61
C GLY A 62 2.19 16.75 9.64
N ASN A 63 2.12 17.48 8.52
CA ASN A 63 2.31 18.93 8.53
C ASN A 63 1.06 19.64 9.05
N GLU A 64 1.19 20.30 10.21
CA GLU A 64 0.09 21.02 10.86
C GLU A 64 -0.26 22.38 10.22
N ARG A 65 0.63 22.92 9.36
CA ARG A 65 0.45 24.23 8.72
C ARG A 65 -0.04 24.13 7.28
N VAL A 66 0.24 23.02 6.59
CA VAL A 66 -0.14 22.83 5.19
C VAL A 66 -1.48 22.11 5.12
N HIS A 67 -2.45 22.77 4.50
CA HIS A 67 -3.82 22.27 4.40
C HIS A 67 -4.07 21.67 3.00
N THR A 68 -4.17 20.34 2.91
CA THR A 68 -4.33 19.61 1.64
C THR A 68 -5.57 18.71 1.63
N PRO A 69 -6.79 19.22 1.94
CA PRO A 69 -7.96 18.40 2.27
C PRO A 69 -8.35 17.40 1.17
N ASN A 70 -8.15 17.75 -0.11
CA ASN A 70 -8.42 16.84 -1.22
C ASN A 70 -7.41 15.68 -1.30
N LEU A 71 -6.13 15.97 -1.09
CA LEU A 71 -5.07 14.95 -1.07
C LEU A 71 -5.12 14.13 0.22
N ASP A 72 -5.50 14.74 1.34
CA ASP A 72 -5.68 14.03 2.62
C ASP A 72 -6.81 12.99 2.51
N ARG A 73 -7.93 13.37 1.91
CA ARG A 73 -9.04 12.45 1.61
C ARG A 73 -8.62 11.36 0.61
N LEU A 74 -7.80 11.69 -0.39
CA LEU A 74 -7.27 10.70 -1.33
C LEU A 74 -6.33 9.71 -0.62
N ALA A 75 -5.45 10.20 0.25
CA ALA A 75 -4.51 9.39 1.00
C ALA A 75 -5.22 8.43 1.98
N ALA A 76 -6.30 8.86 2.63
CA ALA A 76 -7.06 8.04 3.59
C ALA A 76 -7.75 6.81 2.96
N GLN A 77 -8.03 6.84 1.65
CA GLN A 77 -8.66 5.74 0.91
C GLN A 77 -7.67 4.99 -0.02
N SER A 78 -6.38 5.32 0.03
CA SER A 78 -5.36 4.78 -0.86
C SER A 78 -4.30 3.98 -0.10
N ALA A 79 -3.61 3.08 -0.81
CA ALA A 79 -2.31 2.61 -0.36
C ALA A 79 -1.31 3.78 -0.43
N ARG A 80 -0.50 3.94 0.63
CA ARG A 80 0.44 5.06 0.74
C ARG A 80 1.87 4.56 0.88
N PHE A 81 2.76 5.10 0.06
CA PHE A 81 4.19 4.78 0.11
C PHE A 81 4.93 5.87 0.88
N THR A 82 5.24 5.60 2.14
CA THR A 82 5.88 6.57 3.04
C THR A 82 7.40 6.64 2.91
N ASN A 83 8.00 5.85 2.02
CA ASN A 83 9.43 5.82 1.79
C ASN A 83 9.68 5.72 0.28
N GLY A 84 9.29 6.77 -0.45
CA GLY A 84 9.52 6.91 -1.89
C GLY A 84 10.73 7.80 -2.16
N TYR A 85 11.57 7.40 -3.11
CA TYR A 85 12.77 8.13 -3.49
C TYR A 85 12.81 8.33 -5.01
N VAL A 86 13.28 9.50 -5.43
CA VAL A 86 13.60 9.77 -6.84
C VAL A 86 15.05 9.35 -7.13
N PRO A 87 15.34 8.81 -8.32
CA PRO A 87 16.71 8.44 -8.68
C PRO A 87 17.61 9.66 -8.93
N SER A 88 17.03 10.86 -9.09
CA SER A 88 17.73 12.13 -9.17
C SER A 88 16.84 13.24 -8.58
N SER A 89 17.42 14.14 -7.79
CA SER A 89 16.74 15.33 -7.25
C SER A 89 16.73 16.50 -8.26
N VAL A 90 16.75 16.21 -9.55
CA VAL A 90 16.76 17.20 -10.65
C VAL A 90 15.58 16.88 -11.58
N CYS A 91 14.80 17.89 -11.96
CA CYS A 91 13.50 17.73 -12.63
C CYS A 91 13.56 16.85 -13.90
N ARG A 92 14.41 17.21 -14.87
CA ARG A 92 14.52 16.53 -16.18
C ARG A 92 15.05 15.09 -16.03
N PRO A 93 16.16 14.82 -15.31
CA PRO A 93 16.59 13.46 -15.02
C PRO A 93 15.53 12.62 -14.29
N SER A 94 14.87 13.16 -13.27
CA SER A 94 13.80 12.48 -12.51
C SER A 94 12.64 12.07 -13.41
N LEU A 95 12.16 13.00 -14.25
CA LEU A 95 11.05 12.76 -15.17
C LEU A 95 11.43 11.74 -16.26
N VAL A 96 12.65 11.79 -16.79
CA VAL A 96 13.12 10.80 -17.76
C VAL A 96 13.21 9.42 -17.12
N SER A 97 13.72 9.30 -15.90
CA SER A 97 13.73 8.03 -15.18
C SER A 97 12.32 7.49 -14.95
N LEU A 98 11.37 8.36 -14.61
CA LEU A 98 9.97 8.00 -14.40
C LEU A 98 9.28 7.48 -15.67
N LEU A 99 9.51 8.13 -16.81
CA LEU A 99 8.89 7.77 -18.09
C LEU A 99 9.52 6.53 -18.74
N THR A 100 10.82 6.30 -18.51
CA THR A 100 11.56 5.20 -19.14
C THR A 100 11.71 3.97 -18.24
N GLY A 101 11.55 4.12 -16.93
CA GLY A 101 11.87 3.08 -15.95
C GLY A 101 13.37 2.77 -15.82
N LEU A 102 14.23 3.65 -16.36
CA LEU A 102 15.68 3.50 -16.33
C LEU A 102 16.32 4.48 -15.35
N TYR A 103 17.46 4.11 -14.78
CA TYR A 103 18.26 5.04 -13.96
C TYR A 103 18.98 6.09 -14.81
N PRO A 104 19.38 7.24 -14.23
CA PRO A 104 20.13 8.28 -14.94
C PRO A 104 21.36 7.81 -15.69
N HIS A 105 22.12 6.87 -15.14
CA HIS A 105 23.30 6.30 -15.80
C HIS A 105 22.97 5.43 -17.03
N GLN A 106 21.73 4.96 -17.17
CA GLN A 106 21.27 4.16 -18.29
C GLN A 106 20.67 5.03 -19.41
N HIS A 107 19.93 6.09 -19.06
CA HIS A 107 19.31 6.98 -20.05
C HIS A 107 20.14 8.23 -20.39
N GLY A 108 21.24 8.51 -19.67
CA GLY A 108 22.23 9.54 -20.02
C GLY A 108 21.82 10.99 -19.77
N VAL A 109 20.64 11.23 -19.18
CA VAL A 109 20.14 12.59 -18.87
C VAL A 109 20.45 12.90 -17.41
N HIS A 110 21.39 13.81 -17.18
CA HIS A 110 21.94 14.09 -15.83
C HIS A 110 21.62 15.49 -15.29
N PHE A 111 21.22 16.42 -16.16
CA PHE A 111 21.02 17.83 -15.79
C PHE A 111 19.72 18.37 -16.41
N ASN A 112 19.17 19.47 -15.89
CA ASN A 112 18.10 20.21 -16.57
C ASN A 112 18.63 20.94 -17.81
N HIS A 113 19.75 21.63 -17.61
CA HIS A 113 20.53 22.29 -18.66
C HIS A 113 21.95 21.73 -18.57
N GLY A 114 22.38 21.00 -19.59
CA GLY A 114 23.74 20.52 -19.66
C GLY A 114 24.75 21.69 -19.77
N PRO A 115 26.01 21.52 -19.32
CA PRO A 115 27.05 22.49 -19.61
C PRO A 115 27.17 22.75 -21.12
N PRO A 116 27.64 23.93 -21.55
CA PRO A 116 27.81 24.24 -22.96
C PRO A 116 28.60 23.13 -23.67
N GLY A 117 28.01 22.52 -24.70
CA GLY A 117 28.65 21.45 -25.49
C GLY A 117 28.41 20.02 -24.98
N SER A 118 27.72 19.80 -23.86
CA SER A 118 27.25 18.45 -23.52
C SER A 118 26.00 18.11 -24.34
N ALA A 119 26.11 17.12 -25.22
CA ALA A 119 24.94 16.50 -25.86
C ALA A 119 24.23 15.63 -24.81
N GLY A 120 23.13 16.15 -24.26
CA GLY A 120 22.25 15.46 -23.30
C GLY A 120 21.20 16.38 -22.73
#